data_AF-A0A9W8Z4G9-F1
#
_entry.id   AF-A0A9W8Z4G9-F1
#
_cell.length_a   1.000
_cell.length_b   1.000
_cell.length_c   1.000
_cell.angle_alpha   90.00
_cell.angle_beta   90.00
_cell.angle_gamma   90.00
#
_symmetry.space_group_name_H-M   'P 1'
#
loop_
_entity.id
_entity.type
_entity.pdbx_description
1 polymer ?
#
loop_
_entity_poly.entity_id
_entity_poly.type
_entity_poly.pdbx_seq_one_letter_code
_entity_poly.pdbx_strand_id
1 'polypeptide(L)'
;MQYSSAILIAAFAATNVFAHGVVTQVTGANGVTLPALSVQDGTPRDCASPACGAEADTSIIRENELGTSKASALGRTNGGGAVDAAKMISTFMDGASANSSAVVAARAVHEAALARRAVLVRAAAANGGTKTPKGTSETAVKAATGMAATSGLPTTQDDGTVTMTFHQVNQDGAGPLTAAIDATSGGQDPSAFKTAQVTQNVPGIGIGGLSAAQTMDFPVAVQMPAGMTCSGSVGGASNVCIVKMQNSALAGPFGGSAAFTQSPTAKKRAIEYNLAKKRFARGLKAEEQ
;
A
#
# COMPACT_ATOMS: atom_id res chain seq x y z
N MET A 1 18.03 45.01 -20.20
CA MET A 1 17.26 44.20 -19.25
C MET A 1 17.07 42.81 -19.85
N GLN A 2 17.94 41.86 -19.48
CA GLN A 2 17.87 40.46 -19.92
C GLN A 2 17.52 39.60 -18.70
N TYR A 3 16.28 39.73 -18.23
CA TYR A 3 15.71 38.80 -17.27
C TYR A 3 14.54 38.14 -17.99
N SER A 4 14.69 36.93 -18.55
CA SER A 4 13.57 36.05 -18.95
C SER A 4 14.04 34.80 -19.74
N SER A 5 14.95 33.99 -19.18
CA SER A 5 15.18 32.65 -19.78
C SER A 5 15.43 31.57 -18.72
N ALA A 6 16.18 31.87 -17.66
CA ALA A 6 16.45 30.88 -16.60
C ALA A 6 15.20 30.50 -15.77
N ILE A 7 14.30 31.45 -15.51
CA ILE A 7 13.07 31.20 -14.70
C ILE A 7 12.03 30.39 -15.49
N LEU A 8 11.95 30.58 -16.81
CA LEU A 8 11.05 29.80 -17.67
C LEU A 8 11.52 28.35 -17.85
N ILE A 9 12.83 28.10 -17.92
CA ILE A 9 13.38 26.74 -18.02
C ILE A 9 13.25 25.99 -16.68
N ALA A 10 13.41 26.68 -15.54
CA ALA A 10 13.13 26.10 -14.23
C ALA A 10 11.62 25.81 -14.03
N ALA A 11 10.73 26.66 -14.57
CA ALA A 11 9.29 26.42 -14.55
C ALA A 11 8.85 25.28 -15.52
N PHE A 12 9.57 25.07 -16.63
CA PHE A 12 9.32 23.94 -17.53
C PHE A 12 9.89 22.62 -17.00
N ALA A 13 11.01 22.63 -16.26
CA ALA A 13 11.51 21.47 -15.54
C ALA A 13 10.63 21.07 -14.33
N ALA A 14 9.79 21.99 -13.85
CA ALA A 14 8.74 21.72 -12.87
C ALA A 14 7.43 21.21 -13.51
N THR A 15 7.41 20.88 -14.82
CA THR A 15 6.23 20.29 -15.46
C THR A 15 6.11 18.83 -15.06
N ASN A 16 5.33 18.63 -13.99
CA ASN A 16 4.63 17.40 -13.64
C ASN A 16 5.52 16.16 -13.56
N VAL A 17 6.20 16.00 -12.43
CA VAL A 17 6.59 14.67 -11.94
C VAL A 17 5.29 13.88 -11.70
N PHE A 18 4.78 13.26 -12.76
CA PHE A 18 3.58 12.42 -12.74
C PHE A 18 4.06 11.07 -12.24
N ALA A 19 4.22 11.01 -10.92
CA ALA A 19 4.81 9.88 -10.25
C ALA A 19 3.77 9.01 -9.56
N HIS A 20 2.67 8.74 -10.25
CA HIS A 20 1.56 8.03 -9.64
C HIS A 20 1.83 6.53 -9.64
N GLY A 21 1.72 5.95 -8.46
CA GLY A 21 1.66 4.52 -8.28
C GLY A 21 0.95 4.23 -6.98
N VAL A 22 0.26 3.10 -6.93
CA VAL A 22 -0.67 2.78 -5.86
C VAL A 22 -0.46 1.34 -5.42
N VAL A 23 -0.48 1.10 -4.11
CA VAL A 23 -0.59 -0.27 -3.60
C VAL A 23 -2.00 -0.73 -3.93
N THR A 24 -2.17 -1.80 -4.71
CA THR A 24 -3.51 -2.28 -5.12
C THR A 24 -4.03 -3.38 -4.21
N GLN A 25 -3.15 -4.23 -3.69
CA GLN A 25 -3.53 -5.34 -2.83
C GLN A 25 -2.42 -5.74 -1.89
N VAL A 26 -2.81 -6.38 -0.79
CA VAL A 26 -1.96 -7.11 0.15
C VAL A 26 -2.31 -8.59 0.09
N THR A 27 -1.30 -9.45 0.09
CA THR A 27 -1.46 -10.91 0.05
C THR A 27 -0.81 -11.52 1.29
N GLY A 28 -1.62 -12.21 2.07
CA GLY A 28 -1.20 -12.81 3.34
C GLY A 28 -0.70 -14.24 3.19
N ALA A 29 0.14 -14.66 4.12
CA ALA A 29 0.61 -16.06 4.20
C ALA A 29 -0.54 -17.05 4.47
N ASN A 30 -1.65 -16.57 5.05
CA ASN A 30 -2.90 -17.31 5.22
C ASN A 30 -3.72 -17.47 3.92
N GLY A 31 -3.19 -17.07 2.75
CA GLY A 31 -3.87 -17.19 1.46
C GLY A 31 -4.96 -16.14 1.21
N VAL A 32 -5.15 -15.19 2.14
CA VAL A 32 -6.11 -14.10 1.99
C VAL A 32 -5.45 -12.96 1.22
N THR A 33 -6.09 -12.52 0.14
CA THR A 33 -5.74 -11.29 -0.58
C THR A 33 -6.88 -10.28 -0.40
N LEU A 34 -6.54 -9.06 0.01
CA LEU A 34 -7.48 -7.96 0.12
C LEU A 34 -6.98 -6.73 -0.64
N PRO A 35 -7.88 -5.89 -1.16
CA PRO A 35 -7.49 -4.62 -1.74
C PRO A 35 -6.89 -3.69 -0.69
N ALA A 36 -6.02 -2.81 -1.14
CA ALA A 36 -5.46 -1.75 -0.32
C ALA A 36 -6.51 -0.68 0.03
N LEU A 37 -6.18 0.16 1.01
CA LEU A 37 -7.14 1.04 1.70
C LEU A 37 -7.54 2.28 0.92
N SER A 38 -6.79 2.68 -0.11
CA SER A 38 -7.16 3.82 -0.96
C SER A 38 -7.93 3.42 -2.21
N VAL A 39 -7.91 2.12 -2.54
CA VAL A 39 -8.35 1.54 -3.81
C VAL A 39 -9.84 1.73 -4.04
N GLN A 40 -10.23 2.00 -5.28
CA GLN A 40 -11.61 2.26 -5.67
C GLN A 40 -12.01 1.41 -6.88
N ASP A 41 -13.12 0.68 -6.79
CA ASP A 41 -13.67 -0.06 -7.93
C ASP A 41 -13.98 0.90 -9.10
N GLY A 42 -13.70 0.44 -10.32
CA GLY A 42 -13.86 1.23 -11.53
C GLY A 42 -12.62 2.02 -11.94
N THR A 43 -11.63 2.22 -11.06
CA THR A 43 -10.39 2.91 -11.41
C THR A 43 -9.63 2.14 -12.50
N PRO A 44 -9.35 2.75 -13.67
CA PRO A 44 -8.61 2.07 -14.73
C PRO A 44 -7.16 1.78 -14.32
N ARG A 45 -6.63 0.63 -14.74
CA ARG A 45 -5.24 0.20 -14.46
C ARG A 45 -4.41 0.06 -15.73
N ASP A 46 -5.00 0.28 -16.89
CA ASP A 46 -4.39 0.06 -18.20
C ASP A 46 -4.02 1.38 -18.92
N CYS A 47 -4.10 2.50 -18.21
CA CYS A 47 -3.85 3.82 -18.74
C CYS A 47 -2.92 4.62 -17.81
N ALA A 48 -2.03 5.42 -18.40
CA ALA A 48 -0.96 6.15 -17.70
C ALA A 48 -1.25 7.64 -17.48
N SER A 49 -2.49 8.10 -17.78
CA SER A 49 -2.85 9.51 -17.79
C SER A 49 -3.84 9.86 -16.67
N PRO A 50 -3.72 11.04 -16.04
CA PRO A 50 -4.77 11.54 -15.15
C PRO A 50 -6.14 11.64 -15.84
N ALA A 51 -6.17 11.92 -17.15
CA ALA A 51 -7.41 12.16 -17.90
C ALA A 51 -8.33 10.93 -18.00
N CYS A 52 -7.77 9.72 -17.91
CA CYS A 52 -8.57 8.48 -17.87
C CYS A 52 -8.97 8.08 -16.44
N GLY A 53 -8.54 8.81 -15.42
CA GLY A 53 -8.89 8.53 -14.01
C GLY A 53 -8.05 7.44 -13.35
N ALA A 54 -6.98 6.94 -13.98
CA ALA A 54 -6.13 5.87 -13.43
C ALA A 54 -5.40 6.24 -12.12
N GLU A 55 -5.34 7.53 -11.81
CA GLU A 55 -4.69 8.08 -10.61
C GLU A 55 -5.69 8.44 -9.51
N ALA A 56 -7.00 8.21 -9.73
CA ALA A 56 -8.06 8.68 -8.85
C ALA A 56 -7.96 8.12 -7.43
N ASP A 57 -7.38 6.94 -7.25
CA ASP A 57 -7.25 6.23 -5.98
C ASP A 57 -5.80 6.10 -5.49
N THR A 58 -4.87 6.78 -6.17
CA THR A 58 -3.49 6.93 -5.72
C THR A 58 -3.44 7.82 -4.49
N SER A 59 -2.86 7.33 -3.38
CA SER A 59 -2.68 8.13 -2.18
C SER A 59 -1.59 9.18 -2.38
N ILE A 60 -1.93 10.43 -2.10
CA ILE A 60 -1.03 11.57 -1.95
C ILE A 60 -0.67 11.67 -0.47
N ILE A 61 0.59 11.38 -0.13
CA ILE A 61 1.09 11.24 1.24
C ILE A 61 2.12 12.35 1.51
N ARG A 62 1.64 13.60 1.51
CA ARG A 62 2.48 14.76 1.82
C ARG A 62 2.55 14.95 3.33
N GLU A 63 3.76 14.98 3.87
CA GLU A 63 4.01 15.04 5.31
C GLU A 63 3.28 16.21 6.00
N ASN A 64 3.27 17.39 5.36
CA ASN A 64 2.59 18.58 5.86
C ASN A 64 1.05 18.55 5.75
N GLU A 65 0.46 17.54 5.10
CA GLU A 65 -0.99 17.35 5.00
C GLU A 65 -1.50 16.27 5.98
N LEU A 66 -0.65 15.36 6.46
CA LEU A 66 -1.07 14.20 7.26
C LEU A 66 -1.65 14.61 8.62
N GLY A 67 -2.82 14.07 8.95
CA GLY A 67 -3.50 14.34 10.22
C GLY A 67 -4.20 15.70 10.28
N THR A 68 -4.22 16.43 9.17
CA THR A 68 -5.00 17.68 9.03
C THR A 68 -6.41 17.37 8.51
N SER A 69 -7.26 18.39 8.38
CA SER A 69 -8.57 18.24 7.73
C SER A 69 -8.49 17.86 6.25
N LYS A 70 -7.32 18.01 5.61
CA LYS A 70 -7.11 17.72 4.19
C LYS A 70 -6.81 16.24 3.92
N ALA A 71 -6.06 15.58 4.80
CA ALA A 71 -5.61 14.21 4.62
C ALA A 71 -5.51 13.46 5.95
N SER A 72 -5.85 12.17 5.95
CA SER A 72 -5.65 11.30 7.11
C SER A 72 -4.16 10.96 7.27
N ALA A 73 -3.81 10.12 8.26
CA ALA A 73 -2.46 9.60 8.39
C ALA A 73 -2.01 8.71 7.20
N LEU A 74 -2.97 8.27 6.39
CA LEU A 74 -2.77 7.47 5.18
C LEU A 74 -2.74 8.31 3.89
N GLY A 75 -2.87 9.62 4.02
CA GLY A 75 -2.93 10.56 2.90
C GLY A 75 -4.36 10.81 2.42
N ARG A 76 -4.47 11.25 1.18
CA ARG A 76 -5.74 11.49 0.47
C ARG A 76 -5.63 11.08 -0.99
N THR A 77 -6.75 10.86 -1.63
CA THR A 77 -6.84 10.59 -3.06
C THR A 77 -7.59 11.71 -3.77
N ASN A 78 -7.40 11.86 -5.08
CA ASN A 78 -8.16 12.86 -5.86
C ASN A 78 -9.62 12.45 -6.08
N GLY A 79 -9.91 11.13 -6.12
CA GLY A 79 -11.26 10.60 -6.32
C GLY A 79 -12.07 10.40 -5.03
N GLY A 80 -11.40 10.18 -3.88
CA GLY A 80 -12.05 9.77 -2.63
C GLY A 80 -11.80 10.65 -1.42
N GLY A 81 -10.94 11.68 -1.51
CA GLY A 81 -10.57 12.52 -0.37
C GLY A 81 -9.65 11.79 0.62
N ALA A 82 -9.73 12.12 1.90
CA ALA A 82 -8.90 11.50 2.94
C ALA A 82 -9.11 9.97 2.99
N VAL A 83 -8.02 9.20 3.03
CA VAL A 83 -8.08 7.73 3.04
C VAL A 83 -8.53 7.24 4.42
N ASP A 84 -9.64 6.49 4.48
CA ASP A 84 -10.25 6.03 5.73
C ASP A 84 -10.11 4.51 5.89
N ALA A 85 -9.17 4.12 6.75
CA ALA A 85 -8.94 2.71 7.07
C ALA A 85 -10.16 2.04 7.71
N ALA A 86 -10.87 2.74 8.61
CA ALA A 86 -12.02 2.18 9.31
C ALA A 86 -13.15 1.85 8.33
N LYS A 87 -13.41 2.74 7.37
CA LYS A 87 -14.41 2.53 6.32
C LYS A 87 -14.08 1.34 5.42
N MET A 88 -12.84 1.23 4.95
CA MET A 88 -12.45 0.11 4.07
C MET A 88 -12.39 -1.22 4.83
N ILE A 89 -11.79 -1.23 6.02
CA ILE A 89 -11.68 -2.46 6.82
C ILE A 89 -13.06 -2.94 7.27
N SER A 90 -13.99 -2.03 7.62
CA SER A 90 -15.37 -2.42 7.95
C SER A 90 -16.09 -3.07 6.77
N THR A 91 -15.80 -2.66 5.54
CA THR A 91 -16.30 -3.36 4.34
C THR A 91 -15.77 -4.80 4.29
N PHE A 92 -14.48 -5.01 4.55
CA PHE A 92 -13.89 -6.36 4.57
C PHE A 92 -14.45 -7.23 5.71
N MET A 93 -14.82 -6.58 6.82
CA MET A 93 -15.39 -7.22 8.02
C MET A 93 -16.92 -7.36 7.98
N ASP A 94 -17.59 -6.85 6.93
CA ASP A 94 -19.06 -6.94 6.79
C ASP A 94 -19.50 -8.35 6.34
N GLY A 95 -19.43 -9.30 7.28
CA GLY A 95 -19.89 -10.67 7.07
C GLY A 95 -21.40 -10.78 6.80
N ALA A 96 -22.20 -9.80 7.24
CA ALA A 96 -23.64 -9.81 7.05
C ALA A 96 -24.01 -9.59 5.58
N SER A 97 -23.32 -8.69 4.89
CA SER A 97 -23.54 -8.41 3.46
C SER A 97 -22.79 -9.36 2.51
N ALA A 98 -21.96 -10.25 3.03
CA ALA A 98 -21.06 -11.11 2.26
C ALA A 98 -21.76 -11.96 1.19
N ASN A 99 -23.04 -12.31 1.40
CA ASN A 99 -23.84 -13.15 0.49
C ASN A 99 -24.93 -12.37 -0.25
N SER A 100 -24.90 -11.03 -0.19
CA SER A 100 -25.82 -10.21 -1.00
C SER A 100 -25.59 -10.47 -2.50
N SER A 101 -26.66 -10.43 -3.28
CA SER A 101 -26.60 -10.64 -4.74
C SER A 101 -25.58 -9.73 -5.43
N ALA A 102 -25.49 -8.49 -4.94
CA ALA A 102 -24.58 -7.48 -5.46
C ALA A 102 -23.10 -7.78 -5.17
N VAL A 103 -22.78 -8.39 -4.01
CA VAL A 103 -21.42 -8.82 -3.65
C VAL A 103 -21.04 -10.09 -4.41
N VAL A 104 -21.96 -11.06 -4.51
CA VAL A 104 -21.74 -12.29 -5.31
C VAL A 104 -21.45 -11.94 -6.76
N ALA A 105 -22.23 -11.04 -7.36
CA ALA A 105 -21.96 -10.55 -8.72
C ALA A 105 -20.59 -9.85 -8.84
N ALA A 106 -20.22 -9.03 -7.85
CA ALA A 106 -18.92 -8.36 -7.83
C ALA A 106 -17.75 -9.36 -7.76
N ARG A 107 -17.87 -10.44 -6.97
CA ARG A 107 -16.86 -11.51 -6.92
C ARG A 107 -16.72 -12.22 -8.25
N ALA A 108 -17.82 -12.53 -8.94
CA ALA A 108 -17.77 -13.14 -10.26
C ALA A 108 -17.07 -12.23 -11.29
N VAL A 109 -17.34 -10.92 -11.25
CA VAL A 109 -16.65 -9.93 -12.09
C VAL A 109 -15.16 -9.86 -11.75
N HIS A 110 -14.82 -9.83 -10.46
CA HIS A 110 -13.44 -9.76 -10.00
C HIS A 110 -12.64 -11.02 -10.39
N GLU A 111 -13.22 -12.21 -10.21
CA GLU A 111 -12.63 -13.48 -10.63
C GLU A 111 -12.37 -13.50 -12.15
N ALA A 112 -13.34 -13.06 -12.96
CA ALA A 112 -13.16 -12.94 -14.40
C ALA A 112 -12.06 -11.95 -14.78
N ALA A 113 -11.93 -10.83 -14.05
CA ALA A 113 -10.86 -9.85 -14.25
C ALA A 113 -9.48 -10.43 -13.91
N LEU A 114 -9.35 -11.15 -12.79
CA LEU A 114 -8.12 -11.85 -12.41
C LEU A 114 -7.73 -12.93 -13.43
N ALA A 115 -8.70 -13.73 -13.91
CA ALA A 115 -8.46 -14.74 -14.93
C ALA A 115 -7.90 -14.14 -16.23
N ARG A 116 -8.47 -13.00 -16.68
CA ARG A 116 -7.96 -12.26 -17.85
C ARG A 116 -6.52 -11.77 -17.64
N ARG A 117 -6.21 -11.28 -16.43
CA ARG A 117 -4.85 -10.85 -16.06
C ARG A 117 -3.88 -12.03 -16.06
N ALA A 118 -4.26 -13.17 -15.47
CA ALA A 118 -3.43 -14.38 -15.37
C ALA A 118 -3.05 -14.98 -16.74
N VAL A 119 -3.96 -14.99 -17.71
CA VAL A 119 -3.70 -15.52 -19.07
C VAL A 119 -2.63 -14.70 -19.81
N LEU A 120 -2.49 -13.41 -19.47
CA LEU A 120 -1.57 -12.47 -20.12
C LEU A 120 -0.24 -12.28 -19.37
N VAL A 121 -0.13 -12.75 -18.12
CA VAL A 121 1.08 -12.72 -17.27
C VAL A 121 2.23 -13.61 -17.80
N ARG A 122 2.02 -14.42 -18.86
CA ARG A 122 3.08 -15.22 -19.50
C ARG A 122 4.21 -14.38 -20.15
N ALA A 123 4.13 -13.05 -20.11
CA ALA A 123 5.22 -12.14 -20.45
C ALA A 123 5.58 -11.25 -19.23
N ALA A 124 6.09 -11.83 -18.16
CA ALA A 124 6.76 -11.05 -17.11
C ALA A 124 7.94 -10.28 -17.75
N ALA A 125 8.01 -8.96 -17.54
CA ALA A 125 9.11 -8.18 -18.06
C ALA A 125 10.41 -8.54 -17.33
N ALA A 126 11.56 -8.38 -18.00
CA ALA A 126 12.89 -8.70 -17.45
C ALA A 126 13.22 -8.01 -16.10
N ASN A 127 12.44 -6.98 -15.71
CA ASN A 127 12.61 -6.20 -14.49
C ASN A 127 11.65 -6.61 -13.35
N GLY A 128 11.03 -7.79 -13.41
CA GLY A 128 10.20 -8.33 -12.31
C GLY A 128 8.79 -7.74 -12.18
N GLY A 129 8.37 -6.87 -13.10
CA GLY A 129 7.01 -6.36 -13.21
C GLY A 129 6.18 -7.03 -14.29
N THR A 130 4.85 -6.95 -14.17
CA THR A 130 3.90 -7.48 -15.16
C THR A 130 3.10 -6.34 -15.78
N LYS A 131 2.98 -6.32 -17.12
CA LYS A 131 2.19 -5.30 -17.81
C LYS A 131 0.70 -5.53 -17.61
N THR A 132 -0.02 -4.44 -17.35
CA THR A 132 -1.47 -4.50 -17.18
C THR A 132 -2.16 -4.59 -18.54
N PRO A 133 -3.06 -5.57 -18.75
CA PRO A 133 -3.82 -5.68 -20.00
C PRO A 133 -4.76 -4.50 -20.24
N LYS A 134 -5.00 -4.20 -21.52
CA LYS A 134 -6.01 -3.23 -21.94
C LYS A 134 -7.41 -3.63 -21.44
N GLY A 135 -8.20 -2.66 -20.98
CA GLY A 135 -9.53 -2.83 -20.40
C GLY A 135 -9.51 -3.25 -18.92
N THR A 136 -8.35 -3.31 -18.27
CA THR A 136 -8.28 -3.64 -16.84
C THR A 136 -8.76 -2.45 -16.01
N SER A 137 -9.71 -2.73 -15.13
CA SER A 137 -10.23 -1.79 -14.14
C SER A 137 -10.29 -2.49 -12.79
N GLU A 138 -10.15 -1.71 -11.73
CA GLU A 138 -10.26 -2.18 -10.36
C GLU A 138 -11.65 -2.76 -10.06
N THR A 139 -11.69 -3.89 -9.36
CA THR A 139 -12.93 -4.65 -9.08
C THR A 139 -12.92 -5.33 -7.71
N ALA A 140 -11.83 -5.19 -6.94
CA ALA A 140 -11.61 -5.95 -5.73
C ALA A 140 -12.40 -5.44 -4.52
N VAL A 141 -12.77 -4.15 -4.46
CA VAL A 141 -13.29 -3.53 -3.23
C VAL A 141 -14.63 -4.14 -2.84
N LYS A 142 -15.60 -4.12 -3.74
CA LYS A 142 -16.91 -4.71 -3.45
C LYS A 142 -16.83 -6.23 -3.35
N ALA A 143 -15.99 -6.88 -4.15
CA ALA A 143 -15.76 -8.32 -4.07
C ALA A 143 -15.22 -8.74 -2.69
N ALA A 144 -14.41 -7.88 -2.05
CA ALA A 144 -13.82 -8.09 -0.74
C ALA A 144 -14.80 -7.97 0.45
N THR A 145 -16.05 -7.56 0.21
CA THR A 145 -17.06 -7.42 1.26
C THR A 145 -17.20 -8.71 2.07
N GLY A 146 -16.99 -8.63 3.39
CA GLY A 146 -17.09 -9.76 4.31
C GLY A 146 -16.02 -10.85 4.21
N MET A 147 -15.02 -10.72 3.33
CA MET A 147 -13.96 -11.72 3.20
C MET A 147 -13.13 -11.88 4.48
N ALA A 148 -12.80 -10.76 5.14
CA ALA A 148 -12.02 -10.76 6.37
C ALA A 148 -12.83 -11.21 7.60
N ALA A 149 -14.16 -11.06 7.56
CA ALA A 149 -15.03 -11.58 8.62
C ALA A 149 -14.94 -13.12 8.74
N THR A 150 -14.69 -13.80 7.63
CA THR A 150 -14.62 -15.27 7.57
C THR A 150 -13.18 -15.77 7.66
N SER A 151 -12.28 -15.18 6.88
CA SER A 151 -10.90 -15.69 6.70
C SER A 151 -9.85 -14.92 7.49
N GLY A 152 -10.24 -13.87 8.21
CA GLY A 152 -9.34 -12.91 8.81
C GLY A 152 -8.69 -11.97 7.78
N LEU A 153 -7.93 -10.98 8.28
CA LEU A 153 -7.10 -10.13 7.42
C LEU A 153 -5.88 -10.92 6.91
N PRO A 154 -5.26 -10.47 5.79
CA PRO A 154 -3.95 -10.96 5.35
C PRO A 154 -2.94 -10.98 6.49
N THR A 155 -2.22 -12.10 6.65
CA THR A 155 -1.16 -12.22 7.66
C THR A 155 0.21 -11.93 7.07
N THR A 156 1.16 -11.47 7.90
CA THR A 156 2.58 -11.55 7.54
C THR A 156 2.98 -12.99 7.24
N GLN A 157 4.10 -13.14 6.52
CA GLN A 157 4.91 -14.35 6.57
C GLN A 157 5.43 -14.58 7.99
N ASP A 158 5.91 -15.80 8.23
CA ASP A 158 6.42 -16.17 9.54
C ASP A 158 7.63 -15.34 9.95
N ASP A 159 8.45 -14.86 9.02
CA ASP A 159 9.58 -13.92 9.22
C ASP A 159 9.14 -12.46 9.54
N GLY A 160 7.84 -12.15 9.45
CA GLY A 160 7.28 -10.81 9.64
C GLY A 160 7.26 -9.97 8.36
N THR A 161 7.52 -10.57 7.20
CA THR A 161 7.39 -9.90 5.90
C THR A 161 5.93 -9.77 5.48
N VAL A 162 5.53 -8.60 4.98
CA VAL A 162 4.24 -8.35 4.33
C VAL A 162 4.45 -8.25 2.82
N THR A 163 3.66 -8.97 2.04
CA THR A 163 3.71 -8.95 0.57
C THR A 163 2.53 -8.18 -0.01
N MET A 164 2.81 -7.31 -0.97
CA MET A 164 1.82 -6.47 -1.64
C MET A 164 2.09 -6.39 -3.14
N THR A 165 1.14 -5.83 -3.87
CA THR A 165 1.32 -5.44 -5.26
C THR A 165 1.26 -3.92 -5.36
N PHE A 166 2.28 -3.35 -5.99
CA PHE A 166 2.33 -1.93 -6.34
C PHE A 166 2.07 -1.77 -7.83
N HIS A 167 1.05 -1.02 -8.20
CA HIS A 167 0.74 -0.66 -9.57
C HIS A 167 1.39 0.68 -9.90
N GLN A 168 2.37 0.67 -10.78
CA GLN A 168 2.95 1.86 -11.36
C GLN A 168 2.06 2.37 -12.49
N VAL A 169 1.46 3.55 -12.33
CA VAL A 169 0.57 4.15 -13.33
C VAL A 169 1.39 4.71 -14.49
N ASN A 170 2.40 5.52 -14.18
CA ASN A 170 3.24 6.23 -15.15
C ASN A 170 4.73 6.22 -14.78
N GLN A 171 5.53 6.78 -15.69
CA GLN A 171 6.99 6.65 -15.72
C GLN A 171 7.65 7.13 -14.43
N ASP A 172 7.25 8.28 -13.89
CA ASP A 172 7.86 8.84 -12.67
C ASP A 172 7.37 8.14 -11.40
N GLY A 173 6.35 7.27 -11.50
CA GLY A 173 5.72 6.57 -10.38
C GLY A 173 6.50 5.36 -9.91
N ALA A 174 7.62 5.09 -10.56
CA ALA A 174 8.57 4.07 -10.19
C ALA A 174 9.18 4.33 -8.80
N GLY A 175 9.70 3.26 -8.20
CA GLY A 175 10.43 3.33 -6.95
C GLY A 175 11.80 4.02 -7.08
N PRO A 176 12.63 3.95 -6.02
CA PRO A 176 12.43 3.10 -4.85
C PRO A 176 11.32 3.63 -3.93
N LEU A 177 10.50 2.72 -3.45
CA LEU A 177 9.51 3.02 -2.41
C LEU A 177 10.16 3.02 -1.03
N THR A 178 9.64 3.86 -0.15
CA THR A 178 9.86 3.82 1.29
C THR A 178 8.61 3.28 1.97
N ALA A 179 8.76 2.69 3.16
CA ALA A 179 7.63 2.14 3.91
C ALA A 179 7.68 2.53 5.39
N ALA A 180 6.50 2.62 5.99
CA ALA A 180 6.33 2.73 7.43
C ALA A 180 5.13 1.88 7.89
N ILE A 181 5.18 1.39 9.12
CA ILE A 181 4.12 0.56 9.71
C ILE A 181 3.64 1.20 11.00
N ASP A 182 2.32 1.33 11.12
CA ASP A 182 1.62 1.61 12.36
C ASP A 182 1.06 0.31 12.95
N ALA A 183 1.44 0.01 14.18
CA ALA A 183 1.01 -1.19 14.91
C ALA A 183 -0.08 -0.94 15.95
N THR A 184 -0.56 0.30 16.08
CA THR A 184 -1.33 0.76 17.25
C THR A 184 -2.57 1.57 16.89
N SER A 185 -2.48 2.58 16.02
CA SER A 185 -3.59 3.53 15.82
C SER A 185 -4.61 3.05 14.78
N GLY A 186 -4.29 2.00 14.02
CA GLY A 186 -5.12 1.55 12.91
C GLY A 186 -5.06 2.49 11.71
N GLY A 187 -3.97 3.23 11.53
CA GLY A 187 -3.78 4.18 10.43
C GLY A 187 -4.42 5.55 10.68
N GLN A 188 -4.71 5.89 11.93
CA GLN A 188 -5.39 7.14 12.31
C GLN A 188 -4.41 8.22 12.79
N ASP A 189 -3.25 7.85 13.32
CA ASP A 189 -2.24 8.76 13.87
C ASP A 189 -0.95 8.72 13.02
N PRO A 190 -0.54 9.84 12.39
CA PRO A 190 0.70 9.91 11.62
C PRO A 190 1.95 9.56 12.45
N SER A 191 1.95 9.88 13.75
CA SER A 191 3.11 9.67 14.64
C SER A 191 3.31 8.21 15.08
N ALA A 192 2.27 7.40 14.92
CA ALA A 192 2.29 5.97 15.23
C ALA A 192 3.09 5.15 14.19
N PHE A 193 3.28 5.69 12.98
CA PHE A 193 4.06 5.05 11.93
C PHE A 193 5.55 5.03 12.26
N LYS A 194 6.16 3.85 12.18
CA LYS A 194 7.62 3.66 12.29
C LYS A 194 8.17 3.17 10.97
N THR A 195 9.33 3.68 10.57
CA THR A 195 10.02 3.27 9.34
C THR A 195 10.20 1.75 9.30
N ALA A 196 9.91 1.16 8.15
CA ALA A 196 10.02 -0.26 7.88
C ALA A 196 10.90 -0.48 6.64
N GLN A 197 11.63 -1.60 6.61
CA GLN A 197 12.52 -1.93 5.50
C GLN A 197 11.71 -2.48 4.32
N VAL A 198 11.91 -1.94 3.13
CA VAL A 198 11.40 -2.52 1.89
C VAL A 198 12.39 -3.58 1.40
N THR A 199 12.03 -4.85 1.50
CA THR A 199 12.90 -6.01 1.18
C THR A 199 12.80 -6.43 -0.27
N GLN A 200 11.67 -6.17 -0.91
CA GLN A 200 11.49 -6.26 -2.36
C GLN A 200 10.84 -4.96 -2.83
N ASN A 201 11.51 -4.26 -3.75
CA ASN A 201 11.11 -2.94 -4.18
C ASN A 201 10.82 -2.91 -5.67
N VAL A 202 10.09 -1.88 -6.10
CA VAL A 202 9.98 -1.55 -7.53
C VAL A 202 11.38 -1.14 -8.00
N PRO A 203 11.92 -1.74 -9.08
CA PRO A 203 13.22 -1.34 -9.61
C PRO A 203 13.21 0.14 -9.97
N GLY A 204 13.93 0.96 -9.20
CA GLY A 204 14.17 2.36 -9.57
C GLY A 204 15.26 2.38 -10.64
N ILE A 205 14.98 2.98 -11.79
CA ILE A 205 16.04 3.24 -12.79
C ILE A 205 16.65 4.61 -12.47
N GLY A 206 17.98 4.65 -12.39
CA GLY A 206 18.76 5.76 -11.81
C GLY A 206 18.49 7.17 -12.37
N ILE A 207 18.97 8.16 -11.59
CA ILE A 207 18.92 9.63 -11.79
C ILE A 207 17.66 10.12 -12.52
N GLY A 208 16.60 10.34 -11.74
CA GLY A 208 15.40 11.04 -12.20
C GLY A 208 14.11 10.24 -12.18
N GLY A 209 14.12 8.94 -11.81
CA GLY A 209 12.88 8.15 -11.67
C GLY A 209 12.18 7.81 -12.98
N LEU A 210 12.82 8.05 -14.13
CA LEU A 210 12.25 7.84 -15.45
C LEU A 210 12.29 6.35 -15.84
N SER A 211 11.29 5.57 -15.44
CA SER A 211 11.05 4.23 -15.99
C SER A 211 10.21 4.23 -17.28
N ALA A 212 10.68 3.58 -18.35
CA ALA A 212 9.85 3.34 -19.55
C ALA A 212 8.64 2.41 -19.28
N ALA A 213 8.55 1.81 -18.10
CA ALA A 213 7.40 1.05 -17.64
C ALA A 213 6.27 2.00 -17.23
N GLN A 214 5.10 1.83 -17.84
CA GLN A 214 3.85 2.46 -17.41
C GLN A 214 2.79 1.36 -17.33
N THR A 215 1.79 1.51 -16.46
CA THR A 215 0.68 0.54 -16.31
C THR A 215 1.20 -0.87 -15.98
N MET A 216 2.08 -0.98 -14.98
CA MET A 216 2.71 -2.24 -14.60
C MET A 216 2.54 -2.54 -13.12
N ASP A 217 2.37 -3.81 -12.81
CA ASP A 217 2.29 -4.32 -11.46
C ASP A 217 3.61 -4.92 -11.03
N PHE A 218 4.06 -4.53 -9.83
CA PHE A 218 5.28 -5.01 -9.23
C PHE A 218 4.97 -5.67 -7.88
N PRO A 219 5.48 -6.88 -7.62
CA PRO A 219 5.49 -7.42 -6.27
C PRO A 219 6.43 -6.57 -5.40
N VAL A 220 5.94 -6.17 -4.23
CA VAL A 220 6.73 -5.45 -3.23
C VAL A 220 6.59 -6.13 -1.87
N ALA A 221 7.62 -6.03 -1.05
CA ALA A 221 7.64 -6.65 0.27
C ALA A 221 8.24 -5.71 1.31
N VAL A 222 7.64 -5.70 2.50
CA VAL A 222 8.05 -4.85 3.63
C VAL A 222 8.27 -5.72 4.86
N GLN A 223 9.44 -5.61 5.47
CA GLN A 223 9.78 -6.27 6.72
C GLN A 223 9.30 -5.44 7.91
N MET A 224 8.51 -6.05 8.79
CA MET A 224 8.13 -5.43 10.06
C MET A 224 9.36 -5.10 10.93
N PRO A 225 9.39 -3.91 11.58
CA PRO A 225 10.42 -3.58 12.56
C PRO A 225 10.55 -4.62 13.67
N ALA A 226 11.78 -4.90 14.11
CA ALA A 226 12.05 -5.87 15.16
C ALA A 226 11.34 -5.47 16.47
N GLY A 227 10.67 -6.44 17.11
CA GLY A 227 9.92 -6.21 18.34
C GLY A 227 8.55 -5.56 18.17
N MET A 228 8.16 -5.16 16.95
CA MET A 228 6.83 -4.61 16.70
C MET A 228 5.76 -5.69 16.78
N THR A 229 4.66 -5.39 17.48
CA THR A 229 3.49 -6.28 17.57
C THR A 229 2.21 -5.56 17.17
N CYS A 230 1.42 -6.14 16.26
CA CYS A 230 0.14 -5.55 15.87
C CYS A 230 -0.86 -5.59 17.02
N SER A 231 -1.37 -4.42 17.38
CA SER A 231 -2.28 -4.19 18.50
C SER A 231 -3.42 -3.23 18.16
N GLY A 232 -3.39 -2.61 16.98
CA GLY A 232 -4.43 -1.69 16.54
C GLY A 232 -5.79 -2.35 16.40
N SER A 233 -6.84 -1.55 16.58
CA SER A 233 -8.22 -1.93 16.33
C SER A 233 -8.88 -0.88 15.46
N VAL A 234 -9.44 -1.29 14.33
CA VAL A 234 -9.98 -0.38 13.31
C VAL A 234 -10.97 -1.13 12.42
N GLY A 235 -12.09 -0.47 12.06
CA GLY A 235 -13.07 -1.04 11.14
C GLY A 235 -13.64 -2.41 11.55
N GLY A 236 -13.74 -2.69 12.86
CA GLY A 236 -14.21 -3.97 13.38
C GLY A 236 -13.16 -5.10 13.42
N ALA A 237 -11.92 -4.85 12.98
CA ALA A 237 -10.81 -5.79 13.11
C ALA A 237 -9.91 -5.42 14.32
N SER A 238 -9.24 -6.43 14.88
CA SER A 238 -8.29 -6.29 16.01
C SER A 238 -6.95 -6.94 15.69
N ASN A 239 -5.90 -6.57 16.45
CA ASN A 239 -4.51 -6.95 16.18
C ASN A 239 -4.03 -6.51 14.79
N VAL A 240 -4.52 -5.36 14.34
CA VAL A 240 -4.24 -4.80 13.02
C VAL A 240 -2.94 -4.01 13.05
N CYS A 241 -2.13 -4.18 12.02
CA CYS A 241 -1.13 -3.21 11.61
C CYS A 241 -1.53 -2.61 10.26
N ILE A 242 -1.15 -1.36 10.04
CA ILE A 242 -1.27 -0.69 8.75
C ILE A 242 0.12 -0.45 8.20
N VAL A 243 0.40 -0.97 7.00
CA VAL A 243 1.60 -0.62 6.23
C VAL A 243 1.24 0.52 5.29
N LYS A 244 2.13 1.50 5.20
CA LYS A 244 2.06 2.61 4.26
C LYS A 244 3.33 2.62 3.42
N MET A 245 3.19 2.71 2.10
CA MET A 245 4.30 2.80 1.15
C MET A 245 4.14 4.04 0.27
N GLN A 246 5.26 4.66 -0.08
CA GLN A 246 5.29 5.84 -0.96
C GLN A 246 6.61 5.96 -1.73
N ASN A 247 6.57 6.58 -2.89
CA ASN A 247 7.78 7.00 -3.62
C ASN A 247 8.31 8.36 -3.12
N SER A 248 9.36 8.88 -3.77
CA SER A 248 10.02 10.14 -3.42
C SER A 248 9.61 11.33 -4.29
N ALA A 249 8.41 11.29 -4.89
CA ALA A 249 7.97 12.32 -5.83
C ALA A 249 7.76 13.69 -5.17
N LEU A 250 8.33 14.74 -5.76
CA LEU A 250 8.23 16.11 -5.24
C LEU A 250 6.82 16.70 -5.33
N ALA A 251 6.06 16.33 -6.36
CA ALA A 251 4.66 16.74 -6.52
C ALA A 251 3.74 16.17 -5.40
N GLY A 252 4.26 15.23 -4.62
CA GLY A 252 3.61 14.58 -3.49
C GLY A 252 4.05 13.12 -3.48
N PRO A 253 4.62 12.60 -2.38
CA PRO A 253 4.89 11.17 -2.29
C PRO A 253 3.60 10.38 -2.61
N PHE A 254 3.66 9.54 -3.63
CA PHE A 254 2.53 8.75 -4.08
C PHE A 254 2.69 7.30 -3.67
N GLY A 255 1.59 6.67 -3.31
CA GLY A 255 1.59 5.26 -2.97
C GLY A 255 0.26 4.75 -2.48
N GLY A 256 0.28 4.01 -1.39
CA GLY A 256 -0.91 3.41 -0.81
C GLY A 256 -0.65 2.80 0.56
N SER A 257 -1.70 2.25 1.14
CA SER A 257 -1.63 1.59 2.44
C SER A 257 -2.50 0.34 2.48
N ALA A 258 -2.14 -0.62 3.31
CA ALA A 258 -2.85 -1.89 3.44
C ALA A 258 -2.93 -2.33 4.91
N ALA A 259 -4.03 -3.01 5.24
CA ALA A 259 -4.24 -3.60 6.56
C ALA A 259 -3.82 -5.06 6.58
N PHE A 260 -3.15 -5.47 7.65
CA PHE A 260 -2.70 -6.84 7.84
C PHE A 260 -2.65 -7.20 9.33
N THR A 261 -2.48 -8.48 9.62
CA THR A 261 -2.21 -9.01 10.96
C THR A 261 -0.88 -9.76 10.97
N GLN A 262 -0.31 -10.01 12.14
CA GLN A 262 0.88 -10.85 12.26
C GLN A 262 0.51 -12.33 12.23
N SER A 263 1.36 -13.15 11.60
CA SER A 263 1.32 -14.59 11.87
C SER A 263 1.63 -14.85 13.35
N PRO A 264 1.11 -15.96 13.93
CA PRO A 264 1.43 -16.34 15.31
C PRO A 264 2.94 -16.44 15.56
N THR A 265 3.69 -17.01 14.60
CA THR A 265 5.15 -17.13 14.67
C THR A 265 5.83 -15.77 14.67
N ALA A 266 5.44 -14.86 13.78
CA ALA A 266 6.01 -13.52 13.70
C ALA A 266 5.76 -12.73 15.00
N LYS A 267 4.55 -12.81 15.54
CA LYS A 267 4.18 -12.17 16.82
C LYS A 267 5.01 -12.73 17.98
N LYS A 268 5.18 -14.05 18.05
CA LYS A 268 6.03 -14.71 19.06
C LYS A 268 7.47 -14.20 19.01
N ARG A 269 8.09 -14.15 17.81
CA ARG A 269 9.46 -13.63 17.67
C ARG A 269 9.60 -12.17 18.08
N ALA A 270 8.61 -11.33 17.77
CA ALA A 270 8.61 -9.93 18.21
C ALA A 270 8.56 -9.80 19.75
N ILE A 271 7.74 -10.62 20.41
CA ILE A 271 7.67 -10.66 21.88
C ILE A 271 9.01 -11.14 22.47
N GLU A 272 9.59 -12.21 21.93
CA GLU A 272 10.88 -12.75 22.36
C GLU A 272 12.02 -11.72 22.21
N TYR A 273 12.05 -10.99 21.09
CA TYR A 273 12.99 -9.90 20.87
C TYR A 273 12.90 -8.84 21.97
N ASN A 274 11.67 -8.41 22.33
CA ASN A 274 11.46 -7.44 23.39
C ASN A 274 11.86 -7.96 24.77
N LEU A 275 11.58 -9.23 25.07
CA LEU A 275 11.99 -9.87 26.32
C LEU A 275 13.51 -9.98 26.42
N ALA A 276 14.18 -10.38 25.34
CA ALA A 276 15.63 -10.45 25.27
C ALA A 276 16.27 -9.06 25.49
N LYS A 277 15.76 -8.03 24.81
CA LYS A 277 16.22 -6.64 24.99
C LYS A 277 16.05 -6.15 26.43
N LYS A 278 14.92 -6.46 27.07
CA LYS A 278 14.69 -6.13 28.50
C LYS A 278 15.65 -6.87 29.43
N ARG A 279 15.92 -8.15 29.18
CA ARG A 279 16.87 -8.95 29.97
C ARG A 279 18.29 -8.40 29.85
N PHE A 280 18.73 -8.07 28.63
CA PHE A 280 20.03 -7.46 28.38
C PHE A 280 20.18 -6.11 29.09
N ALA A 281 19.21 -5.21 28.95
CA ALA A 281 19.23 -3.92 29.63
C ALA A 281 19.25 -4.02 31.17
N ARG A 282 18.65 -5.07 31.74
CA ARG A 282 18.72 -5.35 33.18
C ARG A 282 20.08 -5.90 33.60
N GLY A 283 20.73 -6.72 32.77
CA GLY A 283 22.07 -7.23 33.01
C GLY A 283 23.10 -6.10 33.13
N LEU A 284 23.10 -5.18 32.17
CA LEU A 284 23.98 -4.00 32.19
C LEU A 284 23.83 -3.16 33.46
N LYS A 285 22.57 -2.90 33.89
CA LYS A 285 22.30 -2.15 35.12
C LYS A 285 22.75 -2.86 36.39
N ALA A 286 22.89 -4.19 36.38
CA ALA A 286 23.35 -4.96 37.52
C ALA A 286 24.89 -5.03 37.60
N GLU A 287 25.59 -4.82 36.48
CA GLU A 287 27.05 -4.73 36.42
C GLU A 287 27.58 -3.32 36.80
N GLU A 288 26.72 -2.30 36.73
CA GLU A 288 27.00 -0.92 37.14
C GLU A 288 26.81 -0.66 38.65
N GLN A 289 26.38 -1.66 39.43
CA GLN A 289 26.14 -1.60 40.89
C GLN A 289 27.19 -2.42 41.65
#